data_AF-K1T4P5-F1
#
_entry.id   AF-K1T4P5-F1
#
_cell.length_a   1.000
_cell.length_b   1.000
_cell.length_c   1.000
_cell.angle_alpha   90.00
_cell.angle_beta   90.00
_cell.angle_gamma   90.00
#
_symmetry.space_group_name_H-M   'P 1'
#
loop_
_entity.id
_entity.type
_entity.pdbx_description
1 polymer ?
#
loop_
_entity_poly.entity_id
_entity_poly.type
_entity_poly.pdbx_seq_one_letter_code
_entity_poly.pdbx_strand_id
1 'polypeptide(L)'
;MTREQFNDVLKKDGYLEHAEFCGNLYGTPKKQVEDMLNQGYDVLLEIEVKGGLQILDKYPDILSIFILPPSMESLERRLRRRGTEDEETIRKRLAQAAEEISYKDR
;
A
#
# COMPACT_ATOMS: atom_id res chain seq x y z
N MET A 1 -14.22 -0.12 -11.44
CA MET A 1 -13.70 -1.21 -12.28
C MET A 1 -14.16 -2.54 -11.70
N THR A 2 -14.62 -3.48 -12.52
CA THR A 2 -15.00 -4.82 -12.03
C THR A 2 -13.76 -5.66 -11.74
N ARG A 3 -13.89 -6.75 -10.96
CA ARG A 3 -12.77 -7.68 -10.70
C ARG A 3 -12.23 -8.30 -12.00
N GLU A 4 -13.10 -8.59 -12.97
CA GLU A 4 -12.67 -9.06 -14.31
C GLU A 4 -11.82 -8.01 -15.03
N GLN A 5 -12.28 -6.76 -15.08
CA GLN A 5 -11.50 -5.67 -15.68
C GLN A 5 -10.17 -5.46 -14.97
N PHE A 6 -10.14 -5.57 -13.63
CA PHE A 6 -8.89 -5.49 -12.85
C PHE A 6 -7.91 -6.58 -13.30
N ASN A 7 -8.39 -7.83 -13.37
CA ASN A 7 -7.57 -8.98 -13.77
C ASN A 7 -7.07 -8.88 -15.21
N ASP A 8 -7.85 -8.29 -16.11
CA ASP A 8 -7.41 -8.08 -17.50
C ASP A 8 -6.28 -7.05 -17.61
N VAL A 9 -6.32 -5.99 -16.80
CA VAL A 9 -5.20 -5.03 -16.70
C VAL A 9 -3.98 -5.69 -16.06
N LEU A 10 -4.21 -6.50 -15.01
CA LEU A 10 -3.15 -7.25 -14.33
C LEU A 10 -2.40 -8.20 -15.27
N LYS A 11 -3.14 -8.96 -16.11
CA LYS A 11 -2.56 -9.87 -17.12
C LYS A 11 -1.71 -9.15 -18.17
N LYS A 12 -1.90 -7.84 -18.33
CA LYS A 12 -1.17 -7.00 -19.29
C LYS A 12 -0.02 -6.21 -18.64
N ASP A 13 0.36 -6.53 -17.40
CA ASP A 13 1.37 -5.80 -16.63
C ASP A 13 1.02 -4.29 -16.49
N GLY A 14 -0.28 -3.97 -16.39
CA GLY A 14 -0.76 -2.59 -16.37
C GLY A 14 -0.60 -1.85 -15.04
N TYR A 15 -0.15 -2.54 -13.98
CA TYR A 15 -0.01 -1.99 -12.64
C TYR A 15 1.44 -1.96 -12.18
N LEU A 16 1.82 -0.84 -11.57
CA LEU A 16 3.08 -0.68 -10.87
C LEU A 16 3.12 -1.61 -9.66
N GLU A 17 2.06 -1.58 -8.87
CA GLU A 17 1.76 -2.46 -7.76
C GLU A 17 0.27 -2.75 -7.72
N HIS A 18 -0.10 -3.85 -7.07
CA HIS A 18 -1.50 -4.13 -6.76
C HIS A 18 -1.64 -4.84 -5.42
N ALA A 19 -2.78 -4.63 -4.76
CA ALA A 19 -3.10 -5.28 -3.49
C ALA A 19 -4.59 -5.57 -3.38
N GLU A 20 -4.94 -6.53 -2.52
CA GLU A 20 -6.31 -6.75 -2.06
C GLU A 20 -6.39 -6.39 -0.57
N PHE A 21 -7.18 -5.38 -0.24
CA PHE A 21 -7.38 -4.92 1.13
C PHE A 21 -8.86 -4.96 1.49
N CYS A 22 -9.20 -5.69 2.55
CA CYS A 22 -10.59 -5.90 2.99
C CYS A 22 -11.55 -6.33 1.86
N GLY A 23 -11.09 -7.16 0.92
CA GLY A 23 -11.87 -7.66 -0.22
C GLY A 23 -11.96 -6.71 -1.43
N ASN A 24 -11.40 -5.52 -1.31
CA ASN A 24 -11.31 -4.54 -2.40
C ASN A 24 -9.95 -4.62 -3.08
N LEU A 25 -9.94 -4.49 -4.41
CA LEU A 25 -8.72 -4.51 -5.21
C LEU A 25 -8.24 -3.08 -5.47
N TYR A 26 -6.96 -2.86 -5.23
CA TYR A 26 -6.26 -1.60 -5.45
C TYR A 26 -5.07 -1.86 -6.38
N GLY A 27 -4.76 -0.87 -7.21
CA GLY A 27 -3.57 -0.94 -8.03
C GLY A 27 -3.23 0.42 -8.63
N THR A 28 -1.94 0.72 -8.64
CA THR A 28 -1.40 1.96 -9.20
C THR A 28 -1.14 1.79 -10.69
N PRO A 29 -1.78 2.55 -11.60
CA PRO A 29 -1.60 2.40 -13.04
C PRO A 29 -0.17 2.72 -13.48
N LYS A 30 0.53 1.74 -14.05
CA LYS A 30 1.94 1.86 -14.46
C LYS A 30 2.16 2.98 -15.46
N LYS A 31 1.33 3.01 -16.51
CA LYS A 31 1.43 3.99 -17.60
C LYS A 31 1.33 5.43 -17.09
N GLN A 32 0.42 5.70 -16.16
CA GLN A 32 0.24 7.06 -15.64
C GLN A 32 1.48 7.53 -14.89
N VAL A 33 2.09 6.66 -14.10
CA VAL A 33 3.32 6.97 -13.37
C VAL A 33 4.47 7.22 -14.34
N GLU A 34 4.66 6.34 -15.32
CA GLU A 34 5.69 6.49 -16.36
C GLU A 34 5.52 7.77 -17.17
N ASP A 35 4.28 8.11 -17.57
CA ASP A 35 3.99 9.33 -18.31
C ASP A 35 4.33 10.60 -17.49
N MET A 36 4.10 10.59 -16.16
CA MET A 36 4.46 11.71 -15.28
C MET A 36 5.97 11.83 -15.08
N LEU A 37 6.66 10.71 -14.86
CA LEU A 37 8.11 10.68 -14.76
C LEU A 37 8.79 11.16 -16.05
N ASN A 38 8.29 10.73 -17.21
CA ASN A 38 8.80 11.16 -18.52
C ASN A 38 8.60 12.66 -18.80
N GLN A 39 7.63 13.29 -18.14
CA GLN A 39 7.43 14.74 -18.18
C GLN A 39 8.35 15.51 -17.23
N GLY A 40 9.18 14.80 -16.45
CA GLY A 40 10.11 15.39 -15.49
C GLY A 40 9.50 15.74 -14.13
N TYR A 41 8.33 15.17 -13.80
CA TYR A 41 7.73 15.32 -12.48
C TYR A 41 8.19 14.23 -11.51
N ASP A 42 8.38 14.60 -10.25
CA ASP A 42 8.47 13.64 -9.16
C ASP A 42 7.09 13.06 -8.86
N VAL A 43 6.99 11.73 -8.73
CA VAL A 43 5.74 11.04 -8.41
C VAL A 43 5.77 10.54 -6.98
N LEU A 44 4.89 11.09 -6.15
CA LEU A 44 4.67 10.61 -4.78
C LEU A 44 3.62 9.50 -4.77
N LEU A 45 4.00 8.33 -4.27
CA LEU A 45 3.08 7.19 -4.10
C LEU A 45 2.73 7.03 -2.62
N GLU A 46 1.44 7.15 -2.31
CA GLU A 46 0.88 6.79 -1.01
C GLU A 46 0.17 5.44 -1.15
N ILE A 47 0.84 4.37 -0.72
CA ILE A 47 0.38 2.98 -0.90
C ILE A 47 0.66 2.15 0.36
N GLU A 48 0.01 0.99 0.43
CA GLU A 48 0.21 0.03 1.52
C GLU A 48 1.60 -0.64 1.45
N VAL A 49 2.06 -1.17 2.58
CA VAL A 49 3.42 -1.75 2.70
C VAL A 49 3.65 -2.87 1.69
N LYS A 50 2.67 -3.76 1.47
CA LYS A 50 2.79 -4.85 0.49
C LYS A 50 2.90 -4.33 -0.96
N GLY A 51 2.23 -3.23 -1.29
CA GLY A 51 2.39 -2.54 -2.57
C GLY A 51 3.78 -1.92 -2.68
N GLY A 52 4.24 -1.25 -1.62
CA GLY A 52 5.58 -0.66 -1.54
C GLY A 52 6.70 -1.67 -1.75
N LEU A 53 6.57 -2.87 -1.16
CA LEU A 53 7.54 -3.96 -1.37
C LEU A 53 7.62 -4.40 -2.85
N GLN A 54 6.48 -4.48 -3.55
CA GLN A 54 6.48 -4.80 -4.99
C GLN A 54 7.21 -3.73 -5.81
N ILE A 55 7.09 -2.46 -5.41
CA ILE A 55 7.78 -1.37 -6.11
C ILE A 55 9.28 -1.43 -5.84
N LEU A 56 9.70 -1.64 -4.59
CA LEU A 56 11.12 -1.80 -4.23
C LEU A 56 11.79 -2.92 -5.05
N ASP A 57 11.07 -4.03 -5.27
CA ASP A 57 11.59 -5.15 -6.06
C ASP A 57 11.69 -4.82 -7.57
N LYS A 58 10.84 -3.92 -8.08
CA LYS A 58 10.76 -3.56 -9.51
C LYS A 58 11.61 -2.33 -9.89
N TYR A 59 11.79 -1.40 -8.95
CA TYR A 59 12.40 -0.08 -9.17
C TYR A 59 13.50 0.15 -8.15
N PRO A 60 14.77 -0.19 -8.48
CA PRO A 60 15.88 -0.06 -7.54
C PRO A 60 16.29 1.38 -7.25
N ASP A 61 15.89 2.35 -8.08
CA ASP A 61 16.22 3.77 -7.97
C ASP A 61 15.08 4.60 -7.36
N ILE A 62 14.41 4.04 -6.33
CA ILE A 62 13.30 4.71 -5.65
C ILE A 62 13.70 5.21 -4.26
N LEU A 63 13.20 6.39 -3.90
CA LEU A 63 13.23 6.86 -2.51
C LEU A 63 12.02 6.31 -1.75
N SER A 64 12.25 5.41 -0.79
CA SER A 64 11.20 4.89 0.08
C SER A 64 11.20 5.56 1.45
N ILE A 65 10.01 5.82 1.99
CA ILE A 65 9.81 6.39 3.32
C ILE A 65 8.78 5.53 4.07
N PHE A 66 9.23 4.80 5.10
CA PHE A 66 8.35 4.03 5.97
C PHE A 66 7.97 4.84 7.22
N ILE A 67 6.66 5.06 7.44
CA ILE A 67 6.17 5.85 8.59
C ILE A 67 5.80 4.91 9.75
N LEU A 68 6.64 4.90 10.79
CA LEU A 68 6.38 4.11 12.00
C LEU A 68 5.49 4.85 13.01
N PRO A 69 4.55 4.15 13.67
CA PRO A 69 3.94 4.68 14.88
C PRO A 69 4.98 4.72 16.02
N PRO A 70 4.84 5.65 17.00
CA PRO A 70 5.74 5.68 18.16
C PRO A 70 5.73 4.39 18.99
N SER A 71 4.58 3.70 19.03
CA SER A 71 4.41 2.38 19.65
C SER A 71 3.13 1.72 19.15
N MET A 72 3.02 0.39 19.28
CA MET A 72 1.79 -0.35 18.97
C MET A 72 0.60 0.12 19.81
N GLU A 73 0.83 0.42 21.09
CA GLU A 73 -0.20 0.98 21.98
C GLU A 73 -0.71 2.34 21.47
N SER A 74 0.19 3.19 20.95
CA SER A 74 -0.20 4.48 20.37
C SER A 74 -1.04 4.30 19.10
N LEU A 75 -0.72 3.31 18.27
CA LEU A 75 -1.51 2.96 17.09
C LEU A 75 -2.91 2.45 17.49
N GLU A 76 -2.98 1.52 18.45
CA GLU A 76 -4.24 0.99 18.98
C GLU A 76 -5.14 2.11 19.53
N ARG A 77 -4.57 2.99 20.36
CA ARG A 77 -5.30 4.13 20.91
C ARG A 77 -5.87 5.04 19.81
N ARG A 78 -5.11 5.28 18.72
CA ARG A 78 -5.59 6.08 17.57
C ARG A 78 -6.71 5.39 16.82
N LEU A 79 -6.62 4.07 16.59
CA LEU A 79 -7.67 3.28 15.92
C LEU A 79 -8.96 3.30 16.75
N ARG A 80 -8.87 3.00 18.05
CA ARG A 80 -10.03 3.03 18.97
C ARG A 80 -10.66 4.41 19.05
N ARG A 81 -9.85 5.48 19.08
CA ARG A 81 -10.35 6.87 19.15
C ARG A 81 -11.11 7.29 17.90
N ARG A 82 -10.83 6.71 16.72
CA ARG A 82 -11.60 7.00 15.50
C ARG A 82 -13.08 6.59 15.66
N GLY A 83 -13.35 5.53 16.43
CA GLY A 83 -14.72 5.10 16.74
C GLY A 83 -15.52 4.61 15.54
N THR A 84 -14.86 4.36 14.41
CA THR A 84 -15.49 3.98 13.13
C THR A 84 -15.48 2.47 12.87
N GLU A 85 -14.78 1.70 13.70
CA GLU A 85 -14.48 0.29 13.45
C GLU A 85 -14.81 -0.53 14.71
N ASP A 86 -15.25 -1.78 14.50
CA ASP A 86 -15.51 -2.73 15.59
C ASP A 86 -14.20 -3.35 16.15
N GLU A 87 -14.33 -4.03 17.28
CA GLU A 87 -13.19 -4.64 17.98
C GLU A 87 -12.46 -5.68 17.11
N GLU A 88 -13.20 -6.42 16.28
CA GLU A 88 -12.63 -7.44 15.41
C GLU A 88 -11.75 -6.81 14.33
N THR A 89 -12.23 -5.75 13.69
CA THR A 89 -11.51 -4.98 12.68
C THR A 89 -10.26 -4.32 13.27
N ILE A 90 -10.37 -3.76 14.48
CA ILE A 90 -9.22 -3.15 15.18
C ILE A 90 -8.13 -4.20 15.41
N ARG A 91 -8.49 -5.40 15.89
CA ARG A 91 -7.51 -6.48 16.12
C ARG A 91 -6.85 -6.95 14.83
N LYS A 92 -7.61 -7.09 13.74
CA LYS A 92 -7.09 -7.43 12.41
C LYS A 92 -6.06 -6.39 11.94
N ARG A 93 -6.37 -5.10 12.07
CA ARG A 93 -5.45 -4.01 11.72
C ARG A 93 -4.18 -4.01 12.56
N LEU A 94 -4.28 -4.26 13.87
CA LEU A 94 -3.10 -4.31 14.75
C LEU A 94 -2.19 -5.50 14.43
N ALA A 95 -2.77 -6.66 14.12
CA ALA A 95 -2.00 -7.82 13.68
C ALA A 95 -1.28 -7.54 12.36
N GLN A 96 -1.98 -6.95 11.39
CA GLN A 96 -1.39 -6.55 10.11
C GLN A 96 -0.26 -5.52 10.30
N ALA A 97 -0.47 -4.49 11.13
CA ALA A 97 0.56 -3.49 11.41
C ALA A 97 1.83 -4.11 12.02
N ALA A 98 1.68 -5.10 12.91
CA ALA A 98 2.82 -5.81 13.49
C ALA A 98 3.62 -6.58 12.42
N GLU A 99 2.93 -7.23 11.47
CA GLU A 99 3.57 -7.87 10.32
C GLU A 99 4.28 -6.83 9.45
N GLU A 100 3.59 -5.73 9.11
CA GLU A 100 4.10 -4.70 8.22
C GLU A 100 5.35 -3.99 8.75
N ILE A 101 5.43 -3.76 10.07
CA ILE A 101 6.58 -3.16 10.74
C ILE A 101 7.84 -4.03 10.58
N SER A 102 7.69 -5.36 10.39
CA SER A 102 8.84 -6.24 10.16
C SER A 102 9.57 -5.96 8.84
N TYR A 103 8.91 -5.28 7.90
CA TYR A 103 9.48 -4.91 6.60
C TYR A 103 10.15 -3.54 6.57
N LYS A 104 10.23 -2.82 7.69
CA LYS A 104 10.73 -1.42 7.74
C LYS A 104 12.16 -1.23 7.21
N ASP A 105 12.98 -2.28 7.26
CA ASP A 105 14.41 -2.26 6.89
C ASP A 105 14.65 -2.91 5.50
N ARG A 106 13.59 -3.23 4.76
CA ARG A 106 13.66 -3.63 3.35
C ARG A 106 13.81 -2.43 2.43
#